data_AF-A0A9E9P8J8-F1
#
_entry.id   AF-A0A9E9P8J8-F1
#
_cell.length_a   1.000
_cell.length_b   1.000
_cell.length_c   1.000
_cell.angle_alpha   90.00
_cell.angle_beta   90.00
_cell.angle_gamma   90.00
#
_symmetry.space_group_name_H-M   'P 1'
#
loop_
_entity.id
_entity.type
_entity.pdbx_description
1 polymer ?
#
loop_
_entity_poly.entity_id
_entity_poly.type
_entity_poly.pdbx_seq_one_letter_code
_entity_poly.pdbx_strand_id
1 'polypeptide(L)'
;MNPLISAASVIAAGLAVGLASIGPGVGQGTAAGQAVEGIARQPEAEGKIRGTLLLSLAFMEALTIYGLVVALALLFANPFV
;
A
#
# COMPACT_ATOMS: atom_id res chain seq x y z
N MET A 1 -21.84 22.86 -3.53
CA MET A 1 -20.49 22.37 -3.15
C MET A 1 -19.67 23.54 -2.64
N ASN A 2 -19.17 23.49 -1.41
CA ASN A 2 -18.28 24.53 -0.88
C ASN A 2 -16.88 24.37 -1.52
N PRO A 3 -16.37 25.36 -2.27
CA PRO A 3 -15.12 25.23 -3.01
C PRO A 3 -13.91 24.98 -2.10
N LEU A 4 -13.95 25.47 -0.85
CA LEU A 4 -12.90 25.20 0.14
C LEU A 4 -12.86 23.71 0.52
N ILE A 5 -14.02 23.10 0.74
CA ILE A 5 -14.13 21.67 1.10
C ILE A 5 -13.67 20.81 -0.08
N SER A 6 -14.08 21.15 -1.31
CA SER A 6 -13.64 20.43 -2.51
C SER A 6 -12.12 20.50 -2.71
N ALA A 7 -11.51 21.68 -2.55
CA ALA A 7 -10.06 21.86 -2.65
C ALA A 7 -9.30 21.08 -1.56
N ALA A 8 -9.77 21.14 -0.32
CA ALA A 8 -9.17 20.37 0.78
C ALA A 8 -9.28 18.86 0.56
N SER A 9 -10.42 18.39 0.03
CA SER A 9 -10.69 16.97 -0.19
C SER A 9 -9.76 16.35 -1.24
N VAL A 10 -9.50 17.06 -2.35
CA VAL A 10 -8.59 16.56 -3.39
C VAL A 10 -7.13 16.51 -2.92
N ILE A 11 -6.69 17.48 -2.11
CA ILE A 11 -5.35 17.48 -1.52
C ILE A 11 -5.23 16.34 -0.49
N ALA A 12 -6.21 16.20 0.40
CA ALA A 12 -6.22 15.15 1.41
C ALA A 12 -6.23 13.75 0.79
N ALA A 13 -6.99 13.55 -0.29
CA ALA A 13 -6.99 12.28 -1.02
C ALA A 13 -5.62 11.94 -1.64
N GLY A 14 -4.95 12.92 -2.26
CA GLY A 14 -3.60 12.72 -2.80
C GLY A 14 -2.58 12.38 -1.70
N LEU A 15 -2.65 13.07 -0.56
CA LEU A 15 -1.80 12.79 0.59
C LEU A 15 -2.08 11.43 1.22
N ALA A 16 -3.36 11.02 1.32
CA ALA A 16 -3.74 9.73 1.89
C ALA A 16 -3.10 8.56 1.13
N VAL A 17 -3.19 8.55 -0.20
CA VAL A 17 -2.56 7.49 -1.03
C VAL A 17 -1.04 7.63 -1.03
N GLY A 18 -0.54 8.85 -1.23
CA GLY A 18 0.90 9.12 -1.31
C GLY A 18 1.63 8.65 -0.06
N LEU A 19 1.19 9.09 1.12
CA LEU A 19 1.82 8.74 2.39
C LEU A 19 1.60 7.27 2.77
N ALA A 20 0.42 6.71 2.49
CA ALA A 20 0.14 5.30 2.77
C ALA A 20 1.04 4.35 1.95
N SER A 21 1.54 4.77 0.79
CA SER A 21 2.39 3.94 -0.07
C SER A 21 3.87 3.89 0.35
N ILE A 22 4.36 4.85 1.15
CA ILE A 22 5.80 4.95 1.48
C ILE A 22 6.27 3.73 2.29
N GLY A 23 5.57 3.44 3.39
CA GLY A 23 5.92 2.32 4.28
C GLY A 23 5.86 0.96 3.58
N PRO A 24 4.72 0.61 2.96
CA PRO A 24 4.58 -0.61 2.16
C PRO A 24 5.60 -0.69 1.03
N GLY A 25 5.83 0.38 0.27
CA GLY A 25 6.78 0.36 -0.85
C GLY A 25 8.20 0.00 -0.41
N VAL A 26 8.69 0.59 0.68
CA VAL A 26 10.02 0.25 1.25
C VAL A 26 10.03 -1.16 1.85
N GLY A 27 9.00 -1.52 2.61
CA GLY A 27 8.89 -2.83 3.26
C GLY A 27 8.83 -3.99 2.26
N GLN A 28 8.02 -3.85 1.21
CA GLN A 28 7.86 -4.85 0.16
C GLN A 28 9.15 -5.03 -0.64
N GLY A 29 9.82 -3.93 -1.02
CA GLY A 29 11.11 -4.00 -1.71
C GLY A 29 12.16 -4.75 -0.89
N THR A 30 12.21 -4.49 0.42
CA THR A 30 13.13 -5.16 1.35
C THR A 30 12.79 -6.66 1.48
N ALA A 31 11.51 -6.98 1.72
CA ALA A 31 11.06 -8.36 1.86
C ALA A 31 11.29 -9.18 0.57
N ALA A 32 10.99 -8.59 -0.59
CA ALA A 32 11.23 -9.23 -1.88
C ALA A 32 12.73 -9.45 -2.14
N GLY A 33 13.58 -8.46 -1.82
CA GLY A 33 15.04 -8.59 -1.92
C GLY A 33 15.57 -9.75 -1.08
N GLN A 34 15.17 -9.83 0.20
CA GLN A 34 15.57 -10.92 1.09
C GLN A 34 15.03 -12.28 0.63
N ALA A 35 13.82 -12.33 0.08
CA ALA A 35 13.26 -13.56 -0.47
C ALA A 35 14.06 -14.05 -1.68
N VAL A 36 14.44 -13.16 -2.60
CA VAL A 36 15.28 -13.52 -3.76
C VAL A 36 16.65 -14.00 -3.32
N GLU A 37 17.29 -13.34 -2.35
CA GLU A 37 18.56 -13.81 -1.78
C GLU A 37 18.42 -15.19 -1.10
N GLY A 38 17.35 -15.41 -0.35
CA GLY A 38 17.06 -16.69 0.28
C GLY A 38 16.86 -17.81 -0.73
N ILE A 39 16.14 -17.55 -1.82
CA ILE A 39 15.93 -18.50 -2.92
C ILE A 39 17.26 -18.79 -3.64
N ALA A 40 18.08 -17.77 -3.89
CA ALA A 40 19.38 -17.95 -4.52
C ALA A 40 20.33 -18.81 -3.66
N ARG A 41 20.28 -18.67 -2.33
CA ARG A 41 21.07 -19.49 -1.39
C ARG A 41 20.54 -20.92 -1.27
N GLN A 42 19.23 -21.11 -1.32
CA GLN A 42 18.60 -22.42 -1.21
C GLN A 42 17.40 -22.57 -2.17
N PRO A 43 17.65 -22.97 -3.43
CA PRO A 43 16.60 -23.07 -4.45
C PRO A 43 15.48 -24.04 -4.08
N GLU A 44 15.80 -25.13 -3.37
CA GLU A 44 14.82 -26.12 -2.91
C GLU A 44 13.77 -25.54 -1.93
N ALA A 45 14.07 -24.42 -1.27
CA ALA A 45 13.17 -23.75 -0.35
C ALA A 45 12.21 -22.73 -1.03
N GLU A 46 12.29 -22.57 -2.36
CA GLU A 46 11.57 -21.53 -3.11
C GLU A 46 10.08 -21.47 -2.78
N GLY A 47 9.38 -22.61 -2.80
CA GLY A 47 7.95 -22.67 -2.54
C GLY A 47 7.56 -22.15 -1.15
N LYS A 48 8.35 -22.48 -0.13
CA LYS A 48 8.14 -22.02 1.25
C LYS A 48 8.40 -20.52 1.38
N ILE A 49 9.49 -20.03 0.77
CA ILE A 49 9.86 -18.61 0.80
C ILE A 49 8.80 -17.78 0.08
N ARG A 50 8.36 -18.20 -1.12
CA ARG A 50 7.31 -17.50 -1.87
C ARG A 50 5.98 -17.45 -1.12
N GLY A 51 5.59 -18.54 -0.44
CA GLY A 51 4.38 -18.57 0.37
C GLY A 51 4.38 -17.49 1.47
N THR A 52 5.46 -17.43 2.25
CA THR A 52 5.62 -16.41 3.31
C THR A 52 5.74 -15.00 2.74
N LEU A 53 6.46 -14.84 1.62
CA LEU A 53 6.58 -13.55 0.93
C LEU A 53 5.21 -13.03 0.49
N LEU A 54 4.42 -13.83 -0.22
CA LEU A 54 3.11 -13.41 -0.72
C LEU A 54 2.16 -13.02 0.42
N LEU A 55 2.17 -13.77 1.52
CA LEU A 55 1.39 -13.41 2.71
C LEU A 55 1.82 -12.05 3.27
N SER A 56 3.13 -11.83 3.38
CA SER A 56 3.70 -10.58 3.90
C SER A 56 3.40 -9.39 2.98
N LEU A 57 3.54 -9.58 1.67
CA LEU A 57 3.21 -8.56 0.66
C LEU A 57 1.72 -8.18 0.71
N ALA A 58 0.82 -9.15 0.87
CA ALA A 58 -0.62 -8.90 0.97
C ALA A 58 -0.98 -8.05 2.20
N PHE A 59 -0.38 -8.32 3.37
CA PHE A 59 -0.61 -7.51 4.56
C PHE A 59 0.00 -6.10 4.44
N MET A 60 1.16 -5.97 3.81
CA MET A 60 1.74 -4.64 3.55
C MET A 60 0.89 -3.84 2.58
N GLU A 61 0.38 -4.47 1.51
CA GLU A 61 -0.53 -3.80 0.56
C GLU A 61 -1.83 -3.33 1.21
N ALA A 62 -2.36 -4.07 2.19
CA ALA A 62 -3.58 -3.67 2.87
C ALA A 62 -3.49 -2.26 3.48
N LEU A 63 -2.31 -1.84 3.93
CA LEU A 63 -2.07 -0.50 4.47
C LEU A 63 -2.18 0.57 3.37
N THR A 64 -1.61 0.33 2.19
CA THR A 64 -1.77 1.21 1.02
C THR A 64 -3.23 1.30 0.60
N ILE A 65 -3.94 0.16 0.61
CA ILE A 65 -5.35 0.07 0.25
C ILE A 65 -6.21 0.88 1.23
N TYR A 66 -5.88 0.94 2.52
CA TYR A 66 -6.61 1.83 3.45
C TYR A 66 -6.49 3.31 3.04
N GLY A 67 -5.31 3.76 2.63
CA GLY A 67 -5.12 5.10 2.07
C GLY A 67 -5.93 5.33 0.79
N LEU A 68 -5.95 4.34 -0.10
CA LEU A 68 -6.78 4.36 -1.32
C LEU A 68 -8.28 4.43 -0.99
N VAL A 69 -8.78 3.64 -0.05
CA VAL A 69 -10.19 3.64 0.35
C VAL A 69 -10.59 5.01 0.90
N VAL A 70 -9.76 5.62 1.75
CA VAL A 70 -10.02 6.97 2.26
C VAL A 70 -10.02 8.00 1.12
N ALA A 71 -9.07 7.92 0.19
CA ALA A 71 -9.03 8.81 -0.96
C ALA A 71 -10.27 8.67 -1.86
N LEU A 72 -10.69 7.45 -2.15
CA LEU A 72 -11.91 7.20 -2.92
C LEU A 72 -13.16 7.70 -2.19
N ALA A 73 -13.23 7.52 -0.87
CA ALA A 73 -14.32 8.07 -0.06
C ALA A 73 -14.37 9.60 -0.13
N LEU A 74 -13.23 10.27 -0.02
CA LEU A 74 -13.15 11.75 -0.12
C LEU A 74 -13.50 12.29 -1.52
N LEU A 75 -13.24 11.52 -2.58
CA LEU A 75 -13.54 11.92 -3.96
C LEU A 75 -14.98 11.63 -4.39
N PHE A 76 -15.52 10.48 -3.98
CA PHE A 76 -16.76 9.93 -4.57
C PHE A 76 -17.90 9.74 -3.55
N ALA A 77 -17.60 9.75 -2.26
CA ALA A 77 -18.57 9.53 -1.18
C ALA A 77 -18.35 10.49 -0.01
N ASN A 78 -18.02 11.76 -0.32
CA ASN A 78 -17.60 12.73 0.68
C ASN A 78 -18.79 13.16 1.55
N PRO A 79 -18.75 12.95 2.87
CA PRO A 79 -19.89 13.24 3.75
C PRO A 79 -20.11 14.75 4.01
N PHE A 80 -19.19 15.62 3.56
CA PHE A 80 -19.21 17.05 3.85
C PHE A 80 -19.55 17.93 2.64
N VAL A 81 -19.79 17.33 1.48
CA VAL A 81 -19.95 18.03 0.18
C VAL A 81 -21.37 17.91 -0.36
#